data_AF-A0A1C4KYQ7-F1
#
_entry.id   AF-A0A1C4KYQ7-F1
#
_cell.length_a   1.000
_cell.length_b   1.000
_cell.length_c   1.000
_cell.angle_alpha   90.00
_cell.angle_beta   90.00
_cell.angle_gamma   90.00
#
_symmetry.space_group_name_H-M   'P 1'
#
loop_
_entity.id
_entity.type
_entity.pdbx_description
1 polymer ?
#
loop_
_entity_poly.entity_id
_entity_poly.type
_entity_poly.pdbx_seq_one_letter_code
_entity_poly.pdbx_strand_id
1 'polypeptide(L)'
;MTTKPLHYATDVTPDDVNALTRFVMDRLIHHPRPTLKVGTEEYRTNAALRTVVPGFAGSLSHEFRDEVVAEAQADDRKGLERIQKISGTWNDLVAVASQWRDVEGFDTARWCKVRFYHAQDEEDFRRWEEKEKASAAETAAFVSEYRIPGPRDGGQPAGEFIVVRDPDNADRWAVFEGSSQGRHWDGTAWQHARFTGASPYLFGRATALATAHQHAGRDVADRETSQSR
;
A
#
# COMPACT_ATOMS: atom_id res chain seq x y z
N MET A 1 5.12 32.89 -16.87
CA MET A 1 4.38 31.76 -17.46
C MET A 1 4.15 30.75 -16.36
N THR A 2 2.91 30.42 -16.05
CA THR A 2 2.57 29.38 -15.07
C THR A 2 2.85 28.02 -15.67
N THR A 3 3.93 27.39 -15.24
CA THR A 3 4.32 26.04 -15.64
C THR A 3 3.35 25.03 -15.05
N LYS A 4 2.82 24.13 -15.90
CA LYS A 4 1.92 23.06 -15.46
C LYS A 4 2.65 22.13 -14.46
N PRO A 5 2.00 21.63 -13.41
CA PRO A 5 2.62 20.68 -12.48
C PRO A 5 3.02 19.38 -13.20
N LEU A 6 4.08 18.73 -12.72
CA LEU A 6 4.51 17.41 -13.20
C LEU A 6 3.78 16.34 -12.39
N HIS A 7 2.67 15.84 -12.92
CA HIS A 7 1.86 14.83 -12.22
C HIS A 7 2.31 13.41 -12.56
N TYR A 8 2.79 13.21 -13.79
CA TYR A 8 3.15 11.90 -14.32
C TYR A 8 4.61 11.83 -14.73
N ALA A 9 5.20 10.63 -14.68
CA ALA A 9 6.57 10.43 -15.13
C ALA A 9 6.76 10.81 -16.62
N THR A 10 5.73 10.66 -17.46
CA THR A 10 5.78 11.08 -18.87
C THR A 10 5.78 12.59 -19.08
N ASP A 11 5.38 13.36 -18.06
CA ASP A 11 5.38 14.82 -18.16
C ASP A 11 6.80 15.38 -17.93
N VAL A 12 7.71 14.58 -17.36
CA VAL A 12 9.08 15.01 -17.05
C VAL A 12 9.87 15.18 -18.35
N THR A 13 10.36 16.39 -18.59
CA THR A 13 11.14 16.74 -19.79
C THR A 13 12.63 16.93 -19.47
N PRO A 14 13.52 16.90 -20.48
CA PRO A 14 14.92 17.29 -20.31
C PRO A 14 15.09 18.68 -19.70
N ASP A 15 14.20 19.63 -20.03
CA ASP A 15 14.24 20.99 -19.49
C ASP A 15 13.94 21.03 -18.00
N ASP A 16 13.06 20.16 -17.51
CA ASP A 16 12.76 20.04 -16.08
C ASP A 16 13.97 19.55 -15.31
N VAL A 17 14.64 18.52 -15.85
CA VAL A 17 15.87 17.97 -15.27
C VAL A 17 16.96 19.02 -15.26
N ASN A 18 17.15 19.75 -16.36
CA ASN A 18 18.15 20.81 -16.46
C ASN A 18 17.85 21.96 -15.49
N ALA A 19 16.60 22.38 -15.37
CA ALA A 19 16.20 23.48 -14.51
C ALA A 19 16.38 23.12 -13.03
N LEU A 20 15.91 21.94 -12.60
CA LEU A 20 16.06 21.47 -11.22
C LEU A 20 17.53 21.21 -10.85
N THR A 21 18.30 20.59 -11.76
CA THR A 21 19.74 20.36 -11.56
C THR A 21 20.49 21.68 -11.43
N ARG A 22 20.21 22.65 -12.30
CA ARG A 22 20.82 23.99 -12.21
C ARG A 22 20.48 24.66 -10.89
N PHE A 23 19.22 24.61 -10.47
CA PHE A 23 18.80 25.16 -9.18
C PHE A 23 19.59 24.53 -8.01
N VAL A 24 19.66 23.20 -7.94
CA VAL A 24 20.38 22.51 -6.87
C VAL A 24 21.88 22.82 -6.91
N MET A 25 22.49 22.78 -8.10
CA MET A 25 23.92 23.04 -8.25
C MET A 25 24.29 24.49 -7.94
N ASP A 26 23.45 25.47 -8.33
CA ASP A 26 23.62 26.87 -7.96
C ASP A 26 23.65 27.04 -6.44
N ARG A 27 22.71 26.38 -5.73
CA ARG A 27 22.73 26.37 -4.26
C ARG A 27 23.94 25.64 -3.69
N LEU A 28 24.35 24.52 -4.26
CA LEU A 28 25.53 23.80 -3.76
C LEU A 28 26.83 24.57 -3.97
N ILE A 29 26.95 25.39 -5.03
CA ILE A 29 28.16 26.12 -5.42
C ILE A 29 28.18 27.53 -4.83
N HIS A 30 27.07 28.26 -4.92
CA HIS A 30 26.99 29.71 -4.68
C HIS A 30 26.27 30.10 -3.38
N HIS A 31 25.84 29.15 -2.53
CA HIS A 31 25.24 29.54 -1.25
C HIS A 31 26.20 30.42 -0.42
N PRO A 32 25.73 31.54 0.16
CA PRO A 32 26.55 32.47 0.93
C PRO A 32 26.82 31.92 2.35
N ARG A 33 27.48 30.77 2.46
CA ARG A 33 28.13 30.35 3.69
C ARG A 33 29.60 30.71 3.62
N PRO A 34 30.25 31.07 4.75
CA PRO A 34 31.70 31.17 4.79
C PRO A 34 32.25 29.86 4.23
N THR A 35 33.17 29.98 3.27
CA THR A 35 33.82 28.88 2.54
C THR A 35 33.93 27.65 3.42
N LEU A 36 33.17 26.59 3.09
CA LEU A 36 33.14 25.35 3.87
C LEU A 36 34.58 24.91 4.13
N LYS A 37 34.94 24.74 5.40
CA LYS A 37 36.29 24.37 5.77
C LYS A 37 36.57 22.97 5.25
N VAL A 38 37.60 22.84 4.41
CA VAL A 38 38.02 21.55 3.86
C VAL A 38 38.28 20.56 5.00
N GLY A 39 37.74 19.35 4.86
CA GLY A 39 37.89 18.28 5.85
C GLY A 39 36.78 18.20 6.89
N THR A 40 35.87 19.17 6.98
CA THR A 40 34.68 19.03 7.84
C THR A 40 33.67 18.05 7.25
N GLU A 41 32.75 17.57 8.08
CA GLU A 41 31.62 16.76 7.63
C GLU A 41 30.74 17.54 6.65
N GLU A 42 30.50 18.84 6.89
CA GLU A 42 29.69 19.67 5.98
C GLU A 42 30.34 19.79 4.60
N TYR A 43 31.68 19.94 4.54
CA TYR A 43 32.42 19.93 3.28
C TYR A 43 32.27 18.59 2.54
N ARG A 44 32.43 17.46 3.26
CA ARG A 44 32.30 16.12 2.67
C ARG A 44 30.89 15.84 2.16
N THR A 45 29.86 16.23 2.92
CA THR A 45 28.46 16.10 2.51
C THR A 45 28.15 16.98 1.31
N ASN A 46 28.58 18.24 1.30
CA ASN A 46 28.40 19.13 0.16
C ASN A 46 29.13 18.61 -1.10
N ALA A 47 30.37 18.11 -0.95
CA ALA A 47 31.12 17.49 -2.04
C ALA A 47 30.42 16.24 -2.58
N ALA A 48 29.91 15.36 -1.70
CA ALA A 48 29.15 14.19 -2.11
C ALA A 48 27.89 14.56 -2.89
N LEU A 49 27.13 15.57 -2.43
CA LEU A 49 25.95 16.06 -3.15
C LEU A 49 26.30 16.64 -4.53
N ARG A 50 27.41 17.39 -4.64
CA ARG A 50 27.92 17.90 -5.93
C ARG A 50 28.32 16.78 -6.89
N THR A 51 28.62 15.59 -6.40
CA THR A 51 28.89 14.40 -7.23
C THR A 51 27.62 13.65 -7.60
N VAL A 52 26.69 13.48 -6.65
CA VAL A 52 25.47 12.67 -6.85
C VAL A 52 24.46 13.37 -7.75
N VAL A 53 24.26 14.68 -7.59
CA VAL A 53 23.25 15.44 -8.36
C VAL A 53 23.49 15.38 -9.88
N PRO A 54 24.72 15.59 -10.40
CA PRO A 54 25.01 15.36 -11.81
C PRO A 54 24.81 13.90 -12.26
N GLY A 55 24.97 12.93 -11.35
CA GLY A 55 24.70 11.52 -11.63
C GLY A 55 23.22 11.26 -11.94
N PHE A 56 22.31 11.85 -11.16
CA PHE A 56 20.87 11.78 -11.44
C PHE A 56 20.51 12.46 -12.77
N ALA A 57 21.06 13.66 -13.01
CA ALA A 57 20.84 14.37 -14.26
C ALA A 57 21.33 13.56 -15.46
N GLY A 58 22.54 12.98 -15.38
CA GLY A 58 23.10 12.13 -16.43
C GLY A 58 22.28 10.86 -16.69
N SER A 59 21.79 10.21 -15.64
CA SER A 59 20.90 9.05 -15.76
C SER A 59 19.58 9.42 -16.44
N LEU A 60 18.96 10.55 -16.07
CA LEU A 60 17.74 11.02 -16.72
C LEU A 60 17.99 11.43 -18.17
N SER A 61 19.07 12.15 -18.46
CA SER A 61 19.46 12.53 -19.83
C SER A 61 19.69 11.31 -20.72
N HIS A 62 20.19 10.19 -20.18
CA HIS A 62 20.32 8.95 -20.94
C HIS A 62 18.95 8.41 -21.38
N GLU A 63 17.97 8.38 -20.48
CA GLU A 63 16.61 7.91 -20.79
C GLU A 63 15.90 8.81 -21.84
N PHE A 64 16.35 10.06 -22.03
CA PHE A 64 15.81 10.96 -23.06
C PHE A 64 16.50 10.88 -24.43
N ARG A 65 17.52 10.03 -24.61
CA ARG A 65 18.19 9.90 -25.92
C ARG A 65 17.24 9.28 -26.95
N ASP A 66 17.35 9.75 -28.19
CA ASP A 66 16.50 9.29 -29.31
C ASP A 66 16.55 7.78 -29.50
N GLU A 67 17.73 7.16 -29.35
CA GLU A 67 17.91 5.71 -29.46
C GLU A 67 17.12 4.96 -28.38
N VAL A 68 17.19 5.44 -27.13
CA VAL A 68 16.49 4.84 -25.99
C VAL A 68 14.98 5.03 -26.13
N VAL A 69 14.54 6.19 -26.61
CA VAL A 69 13.13 6.48 -26.89
C VAL A 69 12.61 5.59 -28.01
N ALA A 70 13.35 5.43 -29.11
CA ALA A 70 12.96 4.60 -30.24
C ALA A 70 12.86 3.12 -29.84
N GLU A 71 13.81 2.61 -29.05
CA GLU A 71 13.74 1.25 -28.50
C GLU A 71 12.53 1.04 -27.59
N ALA A 72 12.25 2.02 -26.72
CA ALA A 72 11.10 2.00 -25.83
C ALA A 72 9.76 2.05 -26.57
N GLN A 73 9.71 2.69 -27.75
CA GLN A 73 8.52 2.72 -28.60
C GLN A 73 8.31 1.42 -29.38
N ALA A 74 9.37 0.64 -29.62
CA ALA A 74 9.31 -0.62 -30.34
C ALA A 74 9.02 -1.83 -29.43
N ASP A 75 9.27 -1.71 -28.13
CA ASP A 75 9.13 -2.79 -27.14
C ASP A 75 8.49 -2.25 -25.86
N ASP A 76 7.25 -2.65 -25.59
CA ASP A 76 6.47 -2.23 -24.41
C ASP A 76 7.19 -2.50 -23.09
N ARG A 77 7.96 -3.60 -23.00
CA ARG A 77 8.73 -3.92 -21.78
C ARG A 77 9.84 -2.90 -21.59
N LYS A 78 10.55 -2.53 -22.65
CA LYS A 78 11.56 -1.46 -22.60
C LYS A 78 10.93 -0.10 -22.31
N GLY A 79 9.74 0.16 -22.85
CA GLY A 79 8.93 1.34 -22.53
C GLY A 79 8.64 1.45 -21.03
N LEU A 80 8.19 0.35 -20.42
CA LEU A 80 7.93 0.29 -18.99
C LEU A 80 9.21 0.44 -18.15
N GLU A 81 10.29 -0.27 -18.50
CA GLU A 81 11.59 -0.16 -17.81
C GLU A 81 12.11 1.28 -17.84
N ARG A 82 12.00 1.95 -19.00
CA ARG A 82 12.39 3.35 -19.18
C ARG A 82 11.56 4.29 -18.29
N ILE A 83 10.23 4.17 -18.30
CA ILE A 83 9.38 5.09 -17.54
C ILE A 83 9.53 4.90 -16.02
N GLN A 84 9.78 3.67 -15.57
CA GLN A 84 10.12 3.37 -14.19
C GLN A 84 11.43 4.03 -13.75
N LYS A 85 12.48 3.96 -14.59
CA LYS A 85 13.75 4.65 -14.33
C LYS A 85 13.58 6.16 -14.26
N ILE A 86 12.82 6.76 -15.19
CA ILE A 86 12.51 8.20 -15.16
C ILE A 86 11.83 8.56 -13.83
N SER A 87 10.76 7.85 -13.47
CA SER A 87 10.01 8.09 -12.23
C SER A 87 10.91 7.99 -10.98
N GLY A 88 11.69 6.91 -10.87
CA GLY A 88 12.60 6.69 -9.75
C GLY A 88 13.66 7.79 -9.62
N THR A 89 14.43 8.02 -10.69
CA THR A 89 15.54 8.99 -10.66
C THR A 89 15.04 10.43 -10.52
N TRP A 90 13.89 10.78 -11.13
CA TRP A 90 13.26 12.08 -10.92
C TRP A 90 12.87 12.29 -9.46
N ASN A 91 12.24 11.29 -8.84
CA ASN A 91 11.80 11.36 -7.45
C ASN A 91 12.98 11.47 -6.47
N ASP A 92 14.11 10.85 -6.77
CA ASP A 92 15.35 10.98 -6.00
C ASP A 92 15.93 12.39 -6.13
N LEU A 93 15.99 12.94 -7.35
CA LEU A 93 16.46 14.32 -7.58
C LEU A 93 15.55 15.35 -6.86
N VAL A 94 14.23 15.19 -6.95
CA VAL A 94 13.27 16.03 -6.23
C VAL A 94 13.42 15.87 -4.72
N ALA A 95 13.68 14.66 -4.21
CA ALA A 95 13.91 14.45 -2.78
C ALA A 95 15.12 15.24 -2.27
N VAL A 96 16.22 15.25 -3.02
CA VAL A 96 17.40 16.08 -2.70
C VAL A 96 17.04 17.56 -2.77
N ALA A 97 16.36 18.01 -3.83
CA ALA A 97 16.04 19.41 -4.03
C ALA A 97 15.02 19.95 -3.00
N SER A 98 14.15 19.08 -2.46
CA SER A 98 13.10 19.46 -1.50
C SER A 98 13.63 20.06 -0.19
N GLN A 99 14.93 19.90 0.09
CA GLN A 99 15.61 20.56 1.22
C GLN A 99 15.65 22.09 1.07
N TRP A 100 15.36 22.62 -0.12
CA TRP A 100 15.28 24.06 -0.41
C TRP A 100 13.88 24.49 -0.86
N ARG A 101 12.82 23.76 -0.47
CA ARG A 101 11.44 24.04 -0.90
C ARG A 101 10.90 25.42 -0.50
N ASP A 102 11.49 26.01 0.54
CA ASP A 102 11.15 27.31 1.12
C ASP A 102 12.02 28.45 0.58
N VAL A 103 12.97 28.13 -0.30
CA VAL A 103 13.92 29.08 -0.87
C VAL A 103 13.39 29.65 -2.19
N GLU A 104 13.62 30.95 -2.41
CA GLU A 104 13.26 31.62 -3.65
C GLU A 104 13.87 30.91 -4.87
N GLY A 105 13.05 30.77 -5.92
CA GLY A 105 13.41 30.07 -7.16
C GLY A 105 13.08 28.58 -7.17
N PHE A 106 12.68 27.98 -6.05
CA PHE A 106 12.14 26.62 -6.05
C PHE A 106 10.69 26.62 -6.55
N ASP A 107 10.43 25.94 -7.68
CA ASP A 107 9.08 25.81 -8.23
C ASP A 107 8.35 24.64 -7.55
N THR A 108 7.68 24.91 -6.42
CA THR A 108 6.93 23.87 -5.68
C THR A 108 5.74 23.30 -6.45
N ALA A 109 5.23 24.03 -7.44
CA ALA A 109 4.13 23.55 -8.26
C ALA A 109 4.62 22.54 -9.30
N ARG A 110 5.81 22.76 -9.86
CA ARG A 110 6.38 21.91 -10.92
C ARG A 110 7.28 20.80 -10.41
N TRP A 111 8.16 21.08 -9.43
CA TRP A 111 9.19 20.15 -8.96
C TRP A 111 8.68 19.31 -7.78
N CYS A 112 7.76 18.40 -8.08
CA CYS A 112 7.18 17.46 -7.12
C CYS A 112 7.46 16.01 -7.52
N LYS A 113 7.30 15.09 -6.56
CA LYS A 113 7.43 13.66 -6.81
C LYS A 113 6.26 13.19 -7.67
N VAL A 114 6.54 12.40 -8.70
CA VAL A 114 5.53 11.77 -9.54
C VAL A 114 5.12 10.43 -8.92
N ARG A 115 3.81 10.19 -8.84
CA ARG A 115 3.25 8.96 -8.24
C ARG A 115 2.87 7.92 -9.30
N PHE A 116 2.47 8.38 -10.47
CA PHE A 116 1.97 7.54 -11.57
C PHE A 116 2.83 7.73 -12.81
N TYR A 117 2.90 6.71 -13.68
CA TYR A 117 3.68 6.84 -14.92
C TYR A 117 2.89 7.62 -15.97
N HIS A 118 1.58 7.35 -16.05
CA HIS A 118 0.62 7.97 -16.96
C HIS A 118 -0.69 8.33 -16.24
N ALA A 119 -1.52 9.16 -16.87
CA ALA A 119 -2.87 9.47 -16.38
C ALA A 119 -3.75 8.21 -16.24
N GLN A 120 -3.57 7.23 -17.14
CA GLN A 120 -4.31 5.98 -17.11
C GLN A 120 -4.05 5.17 -15.82
N ASP A 121 -2.81 5.15 -15.34
CA ASP A 121 -2.44 4.43 -14.11
C ASP A 121 -3.16 5.03 -12.88
N GLU A 122 -3.31 6.36 -12.87
CA GLU A 122 -4.05 7.04 -11.80
C GLU A 122 -5.53 6.66 -11.83
N GLU A 123 -6.14 6.59 -13.01
CA GLU A 123 -7.53 6.17 -13.16
C GLU A 123 -7.75 4.71 -12.79
N ASP A 124 -6.82 3.82 -13.18
CA ASP A 124 -6.86 2.40 -12.83
C ASP A 124 -6.72 2.22 -11.32
N PHE A 125 -5.80 2.97 -10.70
CA PHE A 125 -5.64 2.98 -9.26
C PHE A 125 -6.89 3.52 -8.54
N ARG A 126 -7.51 4.60 -9.03
CA ARG A 126 -8.75 5.15 -8.47
C ARG A 126 -9.90 4.14 -8.55
N ARG A 127 -10.06 3.47 -9.70
CA ARG A 127 -11.06 2.39 -9.86
C ARG A 127 -10.80 1.23 -8.92
N TRP A 128 -9.54 0.85 -8.73
CA TRP A 128 -9.16 -0.18 -7.77
C TRP A 128 -9.50 0.23 -6.33
N GLU A 129 -9.19 1.47 -5.92
CA GLU A 129 -9.55 1.99 -4.58
C GLU A 129 -11.06 2.03 -4.36
N GLU A 130 -11.84 2.43 -5.37
CA GLU A 130 -13.30 2.41 -5.31
C GLU A 130 -13.83 0.99 -5.14
N LYS A 131 -13.27 0.03 -5.87
CA LYS A 131 -13.62 -1.39 -5.75
C LYS A 131 -13.23 -1.95 -4.38
N GLU A 132 -12.05 -1.61 -3.86
CA GLU A 132 -11.64 -2.00 -2.50
C GLU A 132 -12.54 -1.38 -1.44
N LYS A 133 -12.91 -0.10 -1.56
CA LYS A 133 -13.85 0.54 -0.62
C LYS A 133 -15.23 -0.09 -0.70
N ALA A 134 -15.72 -0.42 -1.88
CA ALA A 134 -16.97 -1.14 -2.07
C ALA A 134 -16.91 -2.54 -1.44
N SER A 135 -15.83 -3.29 -1.68
CA SER A 135 -15.57 -4.60 -1.08
C SER A 135 -15.45 -4.52 0.44
N ALA A 136 -14.78 -3.49 0.98
CA ALA A 136 -14.67 -3.25 2.42
C ALA A 136 -16.01 -2.83 3.04
N ALA A 137 -16.85 -2.07 2.33
CA ALA A 137 -18.20 -1.74 2.76
C ALA A 137 -19.13 -2.96 2.75
N GLU A 138 -19.00 -3.84 1.74
CA GLU A 138 -19.70 -5.12 1.66
C GLU A 138 -19.22 -6.08 2.77
N THR A 139 -17.92 -6.09 3.07
CA THR A 139 -17.34 -6.87 4.19
C THR A 139 -17.73 -6.27 5.55
N ALA A 140 -17.90 -4.95 5.67
CA ALA A 140 -18.46 -4.32 6.86
C ALA A 140 -19.97 -4.56 7.00
N ALA A 141 -20.66 -4.85 5.90
CA ALA A 141 -22.05 -5.31 5.88
C ALA A 141 -22.20 -6.80 6.24
N PHE A 142 -21.11 -7.57 6.35
CA PHE A 142 -21.07 -8.76 7.20
C PHE A 142 -21.16 -8.32 8.65
N VAL A 143 -22.37 -7.95 9.05
CA VAL A 143 -22.74 -7.72 10.43
C VAL A 143 -22.55 -9.05 11.15
N SER A 144 -21.47 -9.13 11.94
CA SER A 144 -21.36 -10.13 13.00
C SER A 144 -22.46 -9.79 14.00
N GLU A 145 -23.64 -10.38 13.84
CA GLU A 145 -24.79 -10.03 14.67
C GLU A 145 -24.56 -10.53 16.11
N TYR A 146 -23.81 -11.62 16.27
CA TYR A 146 -23.46 -12.15 17.59
C TYR A 146 -22.03 -12.67 17.64
N ARG A 147 -21.31 -12.22 18.68
CA ARG A 147 -19.99 -12.69 19.08
C ARG A 147 -20.13 -13.38 20.42
N ILE A 148 -19.90 -14.68 20.44
CA ILE A 148 -20.02 -15.51 21.64
C ILE A 148 -18.59 -15.83 22.09
N PRO A 149 -18.14 -15.30 23.24
CA PRO A 149 -16.81 -15.60 23.74
C PRO A 149 -16.70 -17.10 24.03
N GLY A 150 -15.63 -17.71 23.53
CA GLY A 150 -15.23 -19.06 23.94
C GLY A 150 -14.68 -19.07 25.37
N PRO A 151 -14.41 -20.25 25.93
CA PRO A 151 -13.92 -20.37 27.30
C PRO A 151 -12.57 -19.64 27.46
N ARG A 152 -12.33 -19.10 28.66
CA ARG A 152 -11.03 -18.50 29.00
C ARG A 152 -10.09 -19.59 29.49
N ASP A 153 -8.94 -19.73 28.85
CA ASP A 153 -7.89 -20.63 29.31
C ASP A 153 -6.77 -19.80 29.96
N GLY A 154 -6.52 -20.01 31.25
CA GLY A 154 -5.45 -19.30 31.99
C GLY A 154 -5.52 -17.76 31.96
N GLY A 155 -6.68 -17.15 31.67
CA GLY A 155 -6.84 -15.70 31.54
C GLY A 155 -6.70 -15.15 30.11
N GLN A 156 -6.41 -16.00 29.11
CA GLN A 156 -6.51 -15.64 27.69
C GLN A 156 -7.81 -16.18 27.08
N PRO A 157 -8.51 -15.42 26.21
CA PRO A 157 -9.69 -15.91 25.51
C PRO A 157 -9.31 -17.04 24.55
N ALA A 158 -9.84 -18.26 24.74
CA ALA A 158 -9.45 -19.44 23.94
C ALA A 158 -10.04 -19.46 22.52
N GLY A 159 -10.83 -18.45 22.16
CA GLY A 159 -11.47 -18.32 20.85
C GLY A 159 -12.74 -17.49 20.96
N GLU A 160 -13.23 -17.00 19.83
CA GLU A 160 -14.53 -16.31 19.71
C GLU A 160 -15.36 -17.13 18.73
N PHE A 161 -16.65 -17.34 18.97
CA PHE A 161 -17.55 -17.90 17.97
C PHE A 161 -18.37 -16.76 17.37
N ILE A 162 -18.42 -16.68 16.04
CA ILE A 162 -19.09 -15.60 15.33
C ILE A 162 -20.30 -16.19 14.61
N VAL A 163 -21.49 -15.66 14.91
CA VAL A 163 -22.72 -16.02 14.22
C VAL A 163 -23.05 -14.93 13.21
N VAL A 164 -23.17 -15.33 11.95
CA VAL A 164 -23.28 -14.41 10.82
C VAL A 164 -24.54 -14.75 10.03
N ARG A 165 -25.29 -13.72 9.64
CA ARG A 165 -26.47 -13.84 8.77
C ARG A 165 -26.04 -13.88 7.31
N ASP A 166 -26.70 -14.70 6.50
CA ASP A 166 -26.53 -14.73 5.05
C ASP A 166 -26.93 -13.36 4.48
N PRO A 167 -26.05 -12.68 3.71
CA PRO A 167 -26.36 -11.37 3.15
C PRO A 167 -27.55 -11.42 2.16
N ASP A 168 -27.76 -12.56 1.50
CA ASP A 168 -28.80 -12.72 0.48
C ASP A 168 -30.08 -13.36 1.02
N ASN A 169 -30.08 -13.85 2.27
CA ASN A 169 -31.23 -14.51 2.88
C ASN A 169 -31.30 -14.33 4.41
N ALA A 170 -32.21 -13.49 4.87
CA ALA A 170 -32.35 -13.16 6.29
C ALA A 170 -32.64 -14.37 7.23
N ASP A 171 -33.15 -15.47 6.67
CA ASP A 171 -33.49 -16.68 7.43
C ASP A 171 -32.33 -17.69 7.52
N ARG A 172 -31.22 -17.44 6.82
CA ARG A 172 -30.06 -18.35 6.79
C ARG A 172 -28.87 -17.76 7.54
N TRP A 173 -28.22 -18.61 8.33
CA TRP A 173 -27.21 -18.22 9.31
C TRP A 173 -26.09 -19.25 9.35
N ALA A 174 -24.88 -18.77 9.66
CA ALA A 174 -23.66 -19.56 9.75
C ALA A 174 -22.97 -19.32 11.09
N VAL A 175 -22.18 -20.30 11.53
CA VAL A 175 -21.35 -20.22 12.74
C VAL A 175 -19.88 -20.40 12.35
N PHE A 176 -19.05 -19.46 12.77
CA PHE A 176 -17.61 -19.41 12.48
C PHE A 176 -16.78 -19.45 13.76
N GLU A 177 -15.56 -19.98 13.64
CA GLU A 177 -14.52 -19.92 14.67
C GLU A 177 -13.66 -18.66 14.43
N GLY A 178 -13.72 -17.68 15.33
CA GLY A 178 -13.21 -16.32 15.18
C GLY A 178 -11.69 -16.16 15.33
N SER A 179 -10.98 -17.14 15.89
CA SER A 179 -9.51 -17.10 16.02
C SER A 179 -8.78 -17.43 14.71
N SER A 180 -9.49 -17.93 13.70
CA SER A 180 -8.92 -18.16 12.37
C SER A 180 -10.02 -17.97 11.33
N GLN A 181 -9.87 -17.00 10.43
CA GLN A 181 -10.84 -16.57 9.40
C GLN A 181 -11.15 -17.65 8.33
N GLY A 182 -11.23 -18.91 8.70
CA GLY A 182 -11.17 -20.00 7.77
C GLY A 182 -11.96 -21.21 8.15
N ARG A 183 -12.76 -21.25 9.23
CA ARG A 183 -13.60 -22.42 9.55
C ARG A 183 -15.06 -22.08 9.87
N HIS A 184 -15.98 -22.84 9.30
CA HIS A 184 -17.42 -22.75 9.57
C HIS A 184 -17.98 -24.13 9.98
N TRP A 185 -19.06 -24.14 10.74
CA TRP A 185 -19.76 -25.37 11.09
C TRP A 185 -20.76 -25.75 9.99
N ASP A 186 -20.62 -26.95 9.40
CA ASP A 186 -21.52 -27.43 8.34
C ASP A 186 -22.76 -28.19 8.86
N GLY A 187 -22.90 -28.31 10.18
CA GLY A 187 -23.93 -29.11 10.85
C GLY A 187 -23.40 -30.41 11.45
N THR A 188 -22.24 -30.87 10.98
CA THR A 188 -21.61 -32.13 11.40
C THR A 188 -20.16 -31.96 11.82
N ALA A 189 -19.41 -31.07 11.17
CA ALA A 189 -18.00 -30.81 11.44
C ALA A 189 -17.60 -29.37 11.09
N TRP A 190 -16.45 -28.95 11.63
CA TRP A 190 -15.82 -27.68 11.28
C TRP A 190 -15.07 -27.80 9.95
N GLN A 191 -15.55 -27.09 8.93
CA GLN A 191 -15.02 -27.10 7.57
C GLN A 191 -14.19 -25.87 7.28
N HIS A 192 -13.13 -26.00 6.47
CA HIS A 192 -12.36 -24.84 6.04
C HIS A 192 -13.12 -24.02 4.98
N ALA A 193 -13.38 -22.73 5.26
CA ALA A 193 -14.11 -21.80 4.39
C ALA A 193 -13.48 -21.60 3.01
N ARG A 194 -12.21 -21.99 2.81
CA ARG A 194 -11.51 -21.91 1.51
C ARG A 194 -11.75 -23.09 0.56
N PHE A 195 -12.49 -24.15 0.94
CA PHE A 195 -12.40 -25.42 0.19
C PHE A 195 -13.66 -26.20 -0.22
N THR A 196 -14.90 -25.79 0.06
CA THR A 196 -16.01 -26.76 -0.12
C THR A 196 -17.10 -26.42 -1.15
N GLY A 197 -17.13 -25.23 -1.76
CA GLY A 197 -18.19 -24.86 -2.72
C GLY A 197 -19.62 -24.95 -2.15
N ALA A 198 -19.76 -25.24 -0.85
CA ALA A 198 -21.00 -25.39 -0.11
C ALA A 198 -21.20 -24.13 0.73
N SER A 199 -22.41 -23.58 0.66
CA SER A 199 -22.77 -22.37 1.41
C SER A 199 -22.73 -22.66 2.92
N PRO A 200 -22.02 -21.85 3.74
CA PRO A 200 -21.91 -22.04 5.19
C PRO A 200 -23.22 -21.72 5.93
N TYR A 201 -24.20 -21.12 5.26
CA TYR A 201 -25.43 -20.60 5.86
C TYR A 201 -26.52 -21.68 5.91
N LEU A 202 -26.38 -22.64 6.82
CA LEU A 202 -27.25 -23.83 6.87
C LEU A 202 -28.32 -23.77 7.95
N PHE A 203 -28.29 -22.75 8.82
CA PHE A 203 -29.12 -22.70 10.02
C PHE A 203 -30.14 -21.57 9.98
N GLY A 204 -31.27 -21.75 10.68
CA GLY A 204 -32.04 -20.61 11.18
C GLY A 204 -31.31 -19.94 12.35
N ARG A 205 -31.63 -18.67 12.62
CA ARG A 205 -30.98 -17.84 13.66
C ARG A 205 -30.86 -18.53 15.02
N ALA A 206 -31.97 -19.08 15.52
CA ALA A 206 -32.02 -19.73 16.83
C ALA A 206 -31.09 -20.96 16.90
N THR A 207 -31.04 -21.75 15.81
CA THR A 207 -30.17 -22.92 15.69
C THR A 207 -28.70 -22.51 15.63
N ALA A 208 -28.36 -21.46 14.86
CA ALA A 208 -26.98 -20.97 14.78
C ALA A 208 -26.46 -20.48 16.15
N LEU A 209 -27.28 -19.73 16.88
CA LEU A 209 -26.96 -19.28 18.24
C LEU A 209 -26.80 -20.44 19.22
N ALA A 210 -27.74 -21.40 19.22
CA ALA A 210 -27.67 -22.58 20.07
C ALA A 210 -26.39 -23.40 19.80
N THR A 211 -26.05 -23.62 18.53
CA THR A 211 -24.83 -24.31 18.11
C THR A 211 -23.57 -23.57 18.59
N ALA A 212 -23.50 -22.25 18.40
CA ALA A 212 -22.36 -21.46 18.86
C ALA A 212 -22.19 -21.51 20.39
N HIS A 213 -23.29 -21.43 21.16
CA HIS A 213 -23.26 -21.60 22.61
C HIS A 213 -22.86 -23.01 23.04
N GLN A 214 -23.32 -24.04 22.32
CA GLN A 214 -22.96 -25.43 22.59
C GLN A 214 -21.46 -25.67 22.40
N HIS A 215 -20.86 -25.12 21.34
CA HIS A 215 -19.42 -25.24 21.12
C HIS A 215 -18.61 -24.42 22.12
N ALA A 216 -19.07 -23.22 22.48
CA ALA A 216 -18.48 -22.45 23.57
C ALA A 216 -18.53 -23.19 24.92
N GLY A 217 -19.56 -24.03 25.15
CA GLY A 217 -19.72 -24.82 26.38
C GLY A 217 -19.01 -26.17 26.39
N ARG A 218 -18.90 -26.88 25.26
CA ARG A 218 -18.29 -28.23 25.17
C ARG A 218 -16.80 -28.25 25.49
N ASP A 219 -16.07 -27.21 25.08
CA ASP A 219 -14.63 -27.10 25.38
C ASP A 219 -14.31 -26.97 26.87
N VAL A 220 -15.31 -26.62 27.71
CA VAL A 220 -15.17 -26.58 29.18
C VAL A 220 -15.26 -28.00 29.77
N ALA A 221 -16.21 -28.82 29.31
CA ALA A 221 -16.50 -30.13 29.88
C ALA A 221 -15.43 -31.20 29.55
N ASP A 222 -14.86 -31.16 28.35
CA ASP A 222 -13.82 -32.12 27.92
C ASP A 222 -12.45 -31.85 28.60
N ARG A 223 -12.25 -30.64 29.17
CA ARG A 223 -11.03 -30.27 29.90
C ARG A 223 -11.09 -30.60 31.39
N GLU A 224 -12.23 -30.48 32.05
CA GLU A 224 -12.41 -30.89 33.46
C GLU A 224 -12.21 -32.40 33.65
N THR A 225 -12.59 -33.20 32.65
CA THR A 225 -12.35 -34.65 32.63
C THR A 225 -10.91 -35.04 32.33
N SER A 226 -10.13 -34.16 31.68
CA SER A 226 -8.72 -34.39 31.35
C SER A 226 -7.75 -33.94 32.46
N GLN A 227 -8.14 -32.99 33.32
CA GLN A 227 -7.35 -32.58 34.50
C GLN A 227 -7.60 -33.44 35.75
N SER A 228 -8.62 -34.30 35.73
CA SER A 228 -8.97 -35.22 36.83
C SER A 228 -8.37 -36.64 36.66
N ARG A 229 -7.44 -36.82 35.71
CA ARG A 229 -6.67 -38.05 35.47
C ARG A 229 -5.19 -37.78 35.64
#